data_AF-A0A1B9G9M3-F1
#
_entry.id   AF-A0A1B9G9M3-F1
#
_cell.length_a   1.000
_cell.length_b   1.000
_cell.length_c   1.000
_cell.angle_alpha   90.00
_cell.angle_beta   90.00
_cell.angle_gamma   90.00
#
_symmetry.space_group_name_H-M   'P 1'
#
loop_
_entity.id
_entity.type
_entity.pdbx_description
1 polymer ?
#
loop_
_entity_poly.entity_id
_entity_poly.type
_entity_poly.pdbx_seq_one_letter_code
_entity_poly.pdbx_strand_id
1 'polypeptide(L)'
;MWESQRDQIVVSLGSEGESDILVLPVPAREVDSALSLGGKVIGPRGLSERGNEGEVVYVQYEEKSGDSLRRMVRDRYGNGKWTQFFSLAEIISQGGSMSLDDKLFIFTRADEKLEILRFENGVCVEEFREIRANPRCLLEFQFLRLKSIADASYDEDRQTQIKRILLVGEHATQPIISALFTNIFDLPVYTVFPPFLPTAHFSDSAQTCLSVPSDDKSPYLMYRSMLREHIRLK
;
A
#
# COMPACT_ATOMS: atom_id res chain seq x y z
N MET A 1 -5.70 25.32 11.10
CA MET A 1 -5.47 23.91 11.49
C MET A 1 -6.08 22.90 10.50
N TRP A 2 -7.13 23.26 9.73
CA TRP A 2 -7.78 22.37 8.74
C TRP A 2 -7.11 22.28 7.36
N GLU A 3 -6.27 23.25 6.97
CA GLU A 3 -5.54 23.21 5.68
C GLU A 3 -4.52 22.06 5.59
N SER A 4 -4.03 21.58 6.74
CA SER A 4 -3.02 20.50 6.81
C SER A 4 -3.56 19.12 6.37
N GLN A 5 -4.89 18.92 6.31
CA GLN A 5 -5.48 17.62 5.97
C GLN A 5 -5.60 17.36 4.46
N ARG A 6 -5.36 18.37 3.61
CA ARG A 6 -5.55 18.25 2.15
C ARG A 6 -4.38 17.58 1.42
N ASP A 7 -3.23 17.47 2.08
CA ASP A 7 -1.97 17.03 1.48
C ASP A 7 -1.55 15.64 1.96
N GLN A 8 -2.50 14.80 2.39
CA GLN A 8 -2.19 13.49 2.98
C GLN A 8 -3.08 12.38 2.44
N ILE A 9 -2.48 11.22 2.25
CA ILE A 9 -3.17 9.95 1.99
C ILE A 9 -3.37 9.24 3.32
N VAL A 10 -4.53 8.61 3.52
CA VAL A 10 -4.76 7.73 4.68
C VAL A 10 -4.89 6.29 4.18
N VAL A 11 -4.14 5.38 4.78
CA VAL A 11 -4.23 3.94 4.49
C VAL A 11 -4.50 3.18 5.77
N SER A 12 -5.55 2.37 5.76
CA SER A 12 -5.85 1.37 6.79
C SER A 12 -5.56 0.00 6.24
N LEU A 13 -4.69 -0.77 6.89
CA LEU A 13 -4.54 -2.18 6.57
C LEU A 13 -5.51 -2.99 7.40
N GLY A 14 -6.41 -3.72 6.74
CA GLY A 14 -7.40 -4.56 7.39
C GLY A 14 -6.75 -5.69 8.18
N SER A 15 -7.33 -6.00 9.33
CA SER A 15 -7.09 -7.23 10.09
C SER A 15 -8.42 -7.95 10.31
N GLU A 16 -8.41 -9.17 10.84
CA GLU A 16 -9.66 -9.86 11.25
C GLU A 16 -10.74 -10.08 10.16
N GLY A 17 -10.39 -9.97 8.87
CA GLY A 17 -11.26 -10.21 7.72
C GLY A 17 -11.70 -8.90 7.07
N GLU A 18 -11.20 -7.78 7.59
CA GLU A 18 -11.47 -6.45 7.09
C GLU A 18 -10.70 -6.17 5.79
N SER A 19 -11.26 -5.26 4.99
CA SER A 19 -10.65 -4.80 3.76
C SER A 19 -9.54 -3.79 4.05
N ASP A 20 -8.55 -3.71 3.16
CA ASP A 20 -7.64 -2.57 3.17
C ASP A 20 -8.37 -1.34 2.62
N ILE A 21 -8.17 -0.20 3.26
CA ILE A 21 -8.85 1.05 2.91
C ILE A 21 -7.79 2.08 2.51
N LEU A 22 -7.97 2.69 1.34
CA LEU A 22 -7.20 3.83 0.87
C LEU A 22 -8.12 5.04 0.76
N VAL A 23 -7.80 6.12 1.45
CA VAL A 23 -8.51 7.39 1.36
C VAL A 23 -7.60 8.44 0.75
N LEU A 24 -8.08 9.05 -0.33
CA LEU A 24 -7.38 10.06 -1.11
C LEU A 24 -8.15 11.39 -1.10
N PRO A 25 -7.47 12.52 -0.87
CA PRO A 25 -8.02 13.82 -1.22
C PRO A 25 -7.96 14.00 -2.74
N VAL A 26 -9.11 14.15 -3.40
CA VAL A 26 -9.24 14.29 -4.87
C VAL A 26 -9.90 15.64 -5.18
N PRO A 27 -9.40 16.42 -6.17
CA PRO A 27 -10.08 17.63 -6.62
C PRO A 27 -11.50 17.34 -7.11
N ALA A 28 -12.46 18.23 -6.85
CA ALA A 28 -13.86 18.05 -7.27
C ALA A 28 -14.02 17.71 -8.77
N ARG A 29 -13.15 18.27 -9.63
CA ARG A 29 -13.13 18.01 -11.08
C ARG A 29 -12.65 16.60 -11.48
N GLU A 30 -11.89 15.93 -10.61
CA GLU A 30 -11.29 14.61 -10.84
C GLU A 30 -12.10 13.48 -10.15
N VAL A 31 -13.19 13.84 -9.45
CA VAL A 31 -14.06 12.88 -8.75
C VAL A 31 -14.61 11.83 -9.71
N ASP A 32 -15.05 12.20 -10.91
CA ASP A 32 -15.58 11.24 -11.88
C ASP A 32 -14.54 10.19 -12.30
N SER A 33 -13.28 10.61 -12.48
CA SER A 33 -12.16 9.70 -12.73
C SER A 33 -11.97 8.75 -11.55
N ALA A 34 -11.93 9.29 -10.34
CA ALA A 34 -11.75 8.52 -9.12
C ALA A 34 -12.89 7.51 -8.89
N LEU A 35 -14.14 7.88 -9.19
CA LEU A 35 -15.32 7.01 -9.14
C LEU A 35 -15.25 5.90 -10.19
N SER A 36 -14.76 6.19 -11.40
CA SER A 36 -14.60 5.19 -12.48
C SER A 36 -13.61 4.08 -12.09
N LEU A 37 -12.66 4.38 -11.21
CA LEU A 37 -11.71 3.42 -10.63
C LEU A 37 -12.29 2.59 -9.47
N GLY A 38 -13.58 2.75 -9.16
CA GLY A 38 -14.26 2.06 -8.06
C GLY A 38 -14.19 2.78 -6.72
N GLY A 39 -13.79 4.06 -6.72
CA GLY A 39 -13.78 4.89 -5.51
C GLY A 39 -15.19 5.24 -5.04
N LYS A 40 -15.32 5.57 -3.75
CA LYS A 40 -16.54 6.05 -3.11
C LYS A 40 -16.27 7.35 -2.38
N VAL A 41 -17.03 8.40 -2.69
CA VAL A 41 -16.90 9.68 -1.99
C VAL A 41 -17.31 9.54 -0.52
N ILE A 42 -16.49 10.10 0.38
CA ILE A 42 -16.73 10.18 1.83
C ILE A 42 -16.72 11.64 2.30
N GLY A 43 -17.69 12.04 3.13
CA GLY A 43 -17.85 13.41 3.62
C GLY A 43 -19.30 13.85 3.80
N PRO A 44 -19.57 15.04 4.37
CA PRO A 44 -20.92 15.53 4.59
C PRO A 44 -21.64 15.71 3.25
N ARG A 45 -22.73 14.95 3.05
CA ARG A 45 -23.67 15.09 1.94
C ARG A 45 -24.22 16.52 1.96
N GLY A 46 -23.77 17.39 1.05
CA GLY A 46 -24.18 18.80 1.02
C GLY A 46 -23.21 19.72 0.28
N LEU A 47 -21.96 19.30 0.10
CA LEU A 47 -21.13 19.86 -0.96
C LEU A 47 -21.69 19.35 -2.28
N SER A 48 -22.23 20.27 -3.08
CA SER A 48 -22.68 20.05 -4.45
C SER A 48 -21.77 19.01 -5.12
N GLU A 49 -22.35 17.99 -5.76
CA GLU A 49 -21.62 17.01 -6.59
C GLU A 49 -20.76 17.69 -7.66
N ARG A 50 -20.93 19.00 -7.85
CA ARG A 50 -19.98 19.93 -8.46
C ARG A 50 -19.45 20.90 -7.41
N GLY A 51 -18.39 20.51 -6.70
CA GLY A 51 -17.64 21.44 -5.85
C GLY A 51 -17.09 22.59 -6.69
N ASN A 52 -16.91 23.77 -6.07
CA ASN A 52 -16.28 24.89 -6.77
C ASN A 52 -14.83 24.53 -7.18
N GLU A 53 -14.31 25.15 -8.26
CA GLU A 53 -12.91 25.00 -8.66
C GLU A 53 -11.98 25.30 -7.47
N GLY A 54 -11.32 24.27 -6.94
CA GLY A 54 -10.45 24.37 -5.76
C GLY A 54 -10.92 23.58 -4.53
N GLU A 55 -12.13 23.02 -4.56
CA GLU A 55 -12.63 22.14 -3.51
C GLU A 55 -12.03 20.72 -3.62
N VAL A 56 -11.68 20.15 -2.46
CA VAL A 56 -11.13 18.80 -2.31
C VAL A 56 -12.21 17.91 -1.70
N VAL A 57 -12.45 16.77 -2.36
CA VAL A 57 -13.36 15.72 -1.93
C VAL A 57 -12.53 14.52 -1.50
N TYR A 58 -12.95 13.80 -0.46
CA TYR A 58 -12.24 12.58 -0.07
C TYR A 58 -12.89 11.37 -0.76
N VAL A 59 -12.07 10.52 -1.36
CA VAL A 59 -12.51 9.29 -2.03
C VAL A 59 -11.88 8.09 -1.34
N GLN A 60 -12.70 7.11 -1.01
CA GLN A 60 -12.33 5.85 -0.38
C GLN A 60 -12.30 4.72 -1.41
N TYR A 61 -11.25 3.92 -1.38
CA TYR A 61 -11.11 2.66 -2.11
C TYR A 61 -10.99 1.50 -1.11
N GLU A 62 -11.65 0.40 -1.42
CA GLU A 62 -11.62 -0.83 -0.60
C GLU A 62 -10.97 -1.97 -1.39
N GLU A 63 -9.92 -2.56 -0.82
CA GLU A 63 -9.29 -3.77 -1.32
C GLU A 63 -9.67 -4.95 -0.42
N LYS A 64 -10.66 -5.72 -0.86
CA LYS A 64 -11.29 -6.78 -0.08
C LYS A 64 -10.40 -8.00 0.14
N SER A 65 -9.44 -8.23 -0.74
CA SER A 65 -8.59 -9.43 -0.69
C SER A 65 -7.36 -9.26 0.21
N GLY A 66 -7.07 -8.03 0.65
CA GLY A 66 -5.87 -7.63 1.39
C GLY A 66 -5.48 -8.56 2.53
N ASP A 67 -6.31 -8.61 3.58
CA ASP A 67 -6.07 -9.42 4.77
C ASP A 67 -6.09 -10.93 4.46
N SER A 68 -7.04 -11.39 3.63
CA SER A 68 -7.17 -12.80 3.27
C SER A 68 -5.89 -13.36 2.62
N LEU A 69 -5.28 -12.59 1.73
CA LEU A 69 -4.01 -12.96 1.09
C LEU A 69 -2.85 -12.94 2.09
N ARG A 70 -2.77 -11.92 2.96
CA ARG A 70 -1.74 -11.84 3.99
C ARG A 70 -1.82 -13.02 4.94
N ARG A 71 -3.02 -13.45 5.34
CA ARG A 71 -3.22 -14.66 6.15
C ARG A 71 -2.81 -15.93 5.44
N MET A 72 -3.19 -16.09 4.17
CA MET A 72 -2.80 -17.26 3.39
C MET A 72 -1.27 -17.43 3.36
N VAL A 73 -0.55 -16.33 3.11
CA VAL A 73 0.92 -16.32 3.10
C VAL A 73 1.49 -16.46 4.51
N ARG A 74 0.90 -15.84 5.54
CA ARG A 74 1.27 -16.02 6.95
C ARG A 74 1.11 -17.47 7.40
N ASP A 75 0.01 -18.12 7.06
CA ASP A 75 -0.27 -19.49 7.48
C ASP A 75 0.71 -20.46 6.80
N ARG A 76 0.99 -20.24 5.53
CA ARG A 76 1.91 -21.08 4.74
C ARG A 76 3.39 -20.90 5.09
N TYR A 77 3.86 -19.67 5.29
CA TYR A 77 5.30 -19.37 5.43
C TYR A 77 5.68 -18.80 6.81
N GLY A 78 4.72 -18.21 7.52
CA GLY A 78 4.88 -17.67 8.87
C GLY A 78 4.40 -18.60 9.98
N ASN A 79 4.07 -19.86 9.68
CA ASN A 79 3.51 -20.83 10.64
C ASN A 79 2.29 -20.29 11.40
N GLY A 80 1.45 -19.49 10.72
CA GLY A 80 0.27 -18.85 11.30
C GLY A 80 0.56 -17.68 12.24
N LYS A 81 1.82 -17.24 12.36
CA LYS A 81 2.24 -16.16 13.26
C LYS A 81 2.55 -14.87 12.49
N TRP A 82 1.89 -13.78 12.87
CA TRP A 82 2.14 -12.46 12.30
C TRP A 82 3.58 -11.98 12.51
N THR A 83 4.15 -12.22 13.70
CA THR A 83 5.54 -11.86 14.00
C THR A 83 6.53 -12.49 13.02
N GLN A 84 6.35 -13.77 12.70
CA GLN A 84 7.19 -14.48 11.73
C GLN A 84 6.95 -13.97 10.30
N PHE A 85 5.70 -13.70 9.92
CA PHE A 85 5.38 -13.11 8.62
C PHE A 85 6.09 -11.77 8.39
N PHE A 86 6.01 -10.85 9.36
CA PHE A 86 6.67 -9.55 9.26
C PHE A 86 8.20 -9.66 9.33
N SER A 87 8.74 -10.55 10.16
CA SER A 87 10.19 -10.81 10.22
C SER A 87 10.73 -11.32 8.89
N LEU A 88 10.01 -12.22 8.21
CA LEU A 88 10.39 -12.70 6.88
C LEU A 88 10.33 -11.58 5.84
N ALA A 89 9.32 -10.71 5.90
CA ALA A 89 9.23 -9.56 5.00
C ALA A 89 10.38 -8.55 5.22
N GLU A 90 10.87 -8.43 6.45
CA GLU A 90 11.93 -7.49 6.83
C GLU A 90 13.32 -7.95 6.36
N ILE A 91 13.64 -9.24 6.49
CA ILE A 91 14.97 -9.76 6.11
C ILE A 91 15.18 -9.86 4.59
N ILE A 92 14.11 -9.84 3.81
CA ILE A 92 14.18 -9.94 2.35
C ILE A 92 14.33 -8.55 1.73
N SER A 93 15.28 -8.41 0.81
CA SER A 93 15.55 -7.17 0.11
C SER A 93 14.39 -6.75 -0.81
N GLN A 94 14.39 -5.47 -1.20
CA GLN A 94 13.38 -4.93 -2.10
C GLN A 94 13.31 -5.70 -3.44
N GLY A 95 12.10 -6.03 -3.86
CA GLY A 95 11.85 -6.85 -5.06
C GLY A 95 12.24 -8.32 -4.88
N GLY A 96 12.34 -8.80 -3.64
CA GLY A 96 12.49 -10.22 -3.32
C GLY A 96 13.89 -10.82 -3.50
N SER A 97 14.82 -10.08 -4.10
CA SER A 97 16.18 -10.56 -4.41
C SER A 97 17.22 -9.46 -4.24
N MET A 98 18.45 -9.85 -3.89
CA MET A 98 19.59 -8.94 -3.76
C MET A 98 20.12 -8.48 -5.12
N SER A 99 19.95 -9.31 -6.16
CA SER A 99 20.37 -8.97 -7.52
C SER A 99 19.49 -7.87 -8.11
N LEU A 100 20.06 -7.09 -9.03
CA LEU A 100 19.30 -6.09 -9.80
C LEU A 100 18.33 -6.76 -10.78
N ASP A 101 18.75 -7.89 -11.36
CA ASP A 101 18.06 -8.54 -12.48
C ASP A 101 17.09 -9.67 -12.05
N ASP A 102 17.26 -10.24 -10.85
CA ASP A 102 16.47 -11.40 -10.40
C ASP A 102 15.26 -11.02 -9.54
N LYS A 103 14.47 -10.03 -9.97
CA LYS A 103 13.34 -9.55 -9.16
C LYS A 103 12.17 -10.54 -9.17
N LEU A 104 11.57 -10.71 -7.98
CA LEU A 104 10.43 -11.60 -7.74
C LEU A 104 9.15 -10.77 -7.65
N PHE A 105 8.07 -11.28 -8.24
CA PHE A 105 6.79 -10.58 -8.25
C PHE A 105 5.65 -11.50 -7.87
N ILE A 106 4.73 -10.97 -7.06
CA ILE A 106 3.44 -11.58 -6.79
C ILE A 106 2.36 -10.75 -7.49
N PHE A 107 1.39 -11.43 -8.07
CA PHE A 107 0.12 -10.84 -8.52
C PHE A 107 -1.03 -11.71 -8.04
N THR A 108 -2.22 -11.13 -8.00
CA THR A 108 -3.46 -11.87 -7.75
C THR A 108 -4.28 -11.91 -9.03
N ARG A 109 -4.94 -13.04 -9.27
CA ARG A 109 -5.89 -13.11 -10.37
C ARG A 109 -7.15 -12.33 -9.99
N ALA A 110 -7.65 -11.50 -10.91
CA ALA A 110 -8.80 -10.64 -10.65
C ALA A 110 -10.13 -11.40 -10.41
N ASP A 111 -10.22 -12.65 -10.89
CA ASP A 111 -11.43 -13.48 -10.80
C ASP A 111 -11.54 -14.21 -9.46
N GLU A 112 -11.83 -13.49 -8.37
CA GLU A 112 -12.38 -13.90 -7.05
C GLU A 112 -11.74 -15.08 -6.28
N LYS A 113 -10.94 -15.92 -6.94
CA LYS A 113 -10.12 -16.97 -6.38
C LYS A 113 -8.90 -16.24 -5.86
N LEU A 114 -8.64 -16.38 -4.57
CA LEU A 114 -7.45 -15.91 -3.88
C LEU A 114 -6.19 -16.65 -4.41
N GLU A 115 -5.96 -16.59 -5.71
CA GLU A 115 -4.92 -17.28 -6.44
C GLU A 115 -3.73 -16.33 -6.58
N ILE A 116 -2.60 -16.75 -6.00
CA ILE A 116 -1.34 -16.02 -6.02
C ILE A 116 -0.53 -16.53 -7.22
N LEU A 117 -0.31 -15.63 -8.18
CA LEU A 117 0.61 -15.84 -9.30
C LEU A 117 1.99 -15.33 -8.91
N ARG A 118 3.01 -16.14 -9.16
CA ARG A 118 4.41 -15.83 -8.82
C ARG A 118 5.22 -15.75 -10.10
N PHE A 119 6.09 -14.75 -10.18
CA PHE A 119 7.00 -14.59 -11.30
C PHE A 119 8.44 -14.45 -10.80
N GLU A 120 9.33 -15.26 -11.36
CA GLU A 120 10.78 -15.15 -11.20
C GLU A 120 11.39 -14.92 -12.58
N ASN A 121 12.18 -13.87 -12.74
CA ASN A 121 12.88 -13.56 -14.00
C ASN A 121 11.91 -13.50 -15.20
N GLY A 122 10.69 -13.01 -14.97
CA GLY A 122 9.63 -12.90 -15.97
C GLY A 122 8.88 -14.21 -16.28
N VAL A 123 9.22 -15.32 -15.61
CA VAL A 123 8.60 -16.63 -15.81
C VAL A 123 7.63 -16.92 -14.68
N CYS A 124 6.41 -17.36 -15.01
CA CYS A 124 5.45 -17.80 -14.00
C CYS A 124 5.93 -19.10 -13.34
N VAL A 125 5.99 -19.11 -12.02
CA VAL A 125 6.39 -20.28 -11.22
C VAL A 125 5.28 -20.65 -10.26
N GLU A 126 5.26 -21.92 -9.84
CA GLU A 126 4.32 -22.37 -8.80
C GLU A 126 4.72 -21.81 -7.42
N GLU A 127 6.02 -21.79 -7.13
CA GLU A 127 6.60 -21.36 -5.87
C GLU A 127 7.95 -20.68 -6.12
N PHE A 128 8.31 -19.70 -5.28
CA PHE A 128 9.61 -19.06 -5.38
C PHE A 128 10.73 -20.00 -4.95
N ARG A 129 11.89 -19.92 -5.61
CA ARG A 129 13.11 -20.62 -5.17
C ARG A 129 13.51 -20.16 -3.77
N GLU A 130 13.44 -18.85 -3.52
CA GLU A 130 13.55 -18.29 -2.17
C GLU A 130 12.15 -18.15 -1.56
N ILE A 131 11.70 -19.21 -0.91
CA ILE A 131 10.35 -19.30 -0.33
C ILE A 131 10.08 -18.16 0.66
N ARG A 132 11.11 -17.69 1.39
CA ARG A 132 10.97 -16.60 2.36
C ARG A 132 10.62 -15.26 1.72
N ALA A 133 10.77 -15.11 0.41
CA ALA A 133 10.41 -13.89 -0.31
C ALA A 133 8.90 -13.68 -0.43
N ASN A 134 8.07 -14.71 -0.23
CA ASN A 134 6.62 -14.63 -0.40
C ASN A 134 5.96 -13.51 0.44
N PRO A 135 6.18 -13.40 1.78
CA PRO A 135 5.68 -12.27 2.57
C PRO A 135 6.05 -10.90 2.03
N ARG A 136 7.32 -10.71 1.66
CA ARG A 136 7.83 -9.44 1.12
C ARG A 136 7.16 -9.06 -0.19
N CYS A 137 7.17 -9.99 -1.15
CA CYS A 137 6.63 -9.76 -2.48
C CYS A 137 5.11 -9.53 -2.46
N LEU A 138 4.39 -10.18 -1.53
CA LEU A 138 2.96 -9.95 -1.36
C LEU A 138 2.68 -8.53 -0.87
N LEU A 139 3.39 -8.06 0.17
CA LEU A 139 3.21 -6.71 0.69
C LEU A 139 3.57 -5.66 -0.37
N GLU A 140 4.68 -5.85 -1.09
CA GLU A 140 5.08 -4.96 -2.18
C GLU A 140 4.00 -4.92 -3.28
N PHE A 141 3.44 -6.07 -3.67
CA PHE A 141 2.34 -6.12 -4.62
C PHE A 141 1.12 -5.33 -4.13
N GLN A 142 0.67 -5.56 -2.89
CA GLN A 142 -0.50 -4.89 -2.32
C GLN A 142 -0.30 -3.37 -2.28
N PHE A 143 0.88 -2.90 -1.85
CA PHE A 143 1.13 -1.47 -1.72
C PHE A 143 1.37 -0.79 -3.06
N LEU A 144 2.01 -1.48 -4.01
CA LEU A 144 2.13 -0.99 -5.38
C LEU A 144 0.76 -0.92 -6.07
N ARG A 145 -0.17 -1.83 -5.74
CA ARG A 145 -1.56 -1.76 -6.20
C ARG A 145 -2.25 -0.52 -5.64
N LEU A 146 -2.13 -0.25 -4.34
CA LEU A 146 -2.66 0.98 -3.73
C LEU A 146 -2.05 2.23 -4.36
N LYS A 147 -0.74 2.24 -4.59
CA LYS A 147 -0.07 3.35 -5.27
C LYS A 147 -0.59 3.54 -6.69
N SER A 148 -0.82 2.46 -7.43
CA SER A 148 -1.35 2.56 -8.80
C SER A 148 -2.75 3.20 -8.84
N ILE A 149 -3.58 2.94 -7.82
CA ILE A 149 -4.88 3.60 -7.66
C ILE A 149 -4.65 5.08 -7.37
N ALA A 150 -3.81 5.40 -6.39
CA ALA A 150 -3.49 6.79 -6.06
C ALA A 150 -2.98 7.58 -7.27
N ASP A 151 -2.00 7.03 -7.99
CA ASP A 151 -1.43 7.66 -9.19
C ASP A 151 -2.46 7.85 -10.30
N ALA A 152 -3.47 6.96 -10.42
CA ALA A 152 -4.53 7.08 -11.43
C ALA A 152 -5.65 8.04 -11.01
N SER A 153 -5.81 8.29 -9.70
CA SER A 153 -6.76 9.26 -9.16
C SER A 153 -6.30 10.71 -9.29
N TYR A 154 -5.02 10.95 -9.58
CA TYR A 154 -4.42 12.29 -9.74
C TYR A 154 -3.96 12.55 -11.17
N ASP A 155 -4.05 13.82 -11.59
CA ASP A 155 -3.32 14.32 -12.76
C ASP A 155 -1.83 14.57 -12.40
N GLU A 156 -0.91 14.45 -13.38
CA GLU A 156 0.55 14.50 -13.16
C GLU A 156 1.00 15.76 -12.40
N ASP A 157 0.31 16.89 -12.61
CA ASP A 157 0.61 18.18 -11.99
C ASP A 157 0.38 18.22 -10.47
N ARG A 158 -0.50 17.37 -9.91
CA ARG A 158 -0.87 17.41 -8.47
C ARG A 158 -0.39 16.24 -7.63
N GLN A 159 0.25 15.22 -8.22
CA GLN A 159 1.01 14.23 -7.45
C GLN A 159 2.02 14.91 -6.51
N THR A 160 2.50 16.09 -6.91
CA THR A 160 3.41 16.99 -6.16
C THR A 160 2.82 17.63 -4.90
N GLN A 161 1.49 17.56 -4.66
CA GLN A 161 0.85 18.18 -3.50
C GLN A 161 0.67 17.23 -2.32
N ILE A 162 0.66 15.91 -2.55
CA ILE A 162 0.64 14.94 -1.46
C ILE A 162 2.01 14.94 -0.79
N LYS A 163 2.02 15.26 0.51
CA LYS A 163 3.27 15.43 1.28
C LYS A 163 3.54 14.30 2.24
N ARG A 164 2.53 13.48 2.56
CA ARG A 164 2.67 12.41 3.56
C ARG A 164 1.59 11.34 3.46
N ILE A 165 1.87 10.22 4.12
CA ILE A 165 0.94 9.10 4.31
C ILE A 165 0.67 8.93 5.81
N LEU A 166 -0.59 8.76 6.17
CA LEU A 166 -1.01 8.31 7.49
C LEU A 166 -1.40 6.83 7.41
N LEU A 167 -0.67 5.98 8.13
CA LEU A 167 -1.03 4.59 8.30
C LEU A 167 -1.83 4.41 9.58
N VAL A 168 -2.95 3.71 9.47
CA VAL A 168 -3.84 3.38 10.58
C VAL A 168 -4.12 1.87 10.60
N GLY A 169 -4.60 1.37 11.73
CA GLY A 169 -4.92 -0.05 11.92
C GLY A 169 -3.82 -0.83 12.63
N GLU A 170 -4.13 -2.07 12.97
CA GLU A 170 -3.28 -2.94 13.78
C GLU A 170 -1.90 -3.20 13.13
N HIS A 171 -1.91 -3.52 11.84
CA HIS A 171 -0.68 -3.81 11.09
C HIS A 171 0.17 -2.58 10.81
N ALA A 172 -0.37 -1.36 10.92
CA ALA A 172 0.40 -0.13 10.77
C ALA A 172 1.51 0.02 11.82
N THR A 173 1.39 -0.69 12.96
CA THR A 173 2.39 -0.69 14.03
C THR A 173 3.69 -1.40 13.67
N GLN A 174 3.70 -2.18 12.57
CA GLN A 174 4.85 -2.98 12.17
C GLN A 174 5.85 -2.12 11.38
N PRO A 175 7.13 -1.99 11.81
CA PRO A 175 8.10 -1.10 11.17
C PRO A 175 8.30 -1.35 9.67
N ILE A 176 8.26 -2.63 9.27
CA ILE A 176 8.39 -3.04 7.87
C ILE A 176 7.29 -2.44 6.97
N ILE A 177 6.08 -2.24 7.51
CA ILE A 177 4.97 -1.67 6.75
C ILE A 177 5.27 -0.20 6.44
N SER A 178 5.65 0.59 7.44
CA SER A 178 6.02 1.99 7.23
C SER A 178 7.19 2.13 6.25
N ALA A 179 8.23 1.30 6.41
CA ALA A 179 9.39 1.30 5.51
C ALA A 179 8.99 0.99 4.05
N LEU A 180 8.12 0.00 3.84
CA LEU A 180 7.63 -0.35 2.52
C LEU A 180 6.80 0.77 1.89
N PHE A 181 5.88 1.39 2.65
CA PHE A 181 5.11 2.53 2.15
C PHE A 181 6.01 3.71 1.78
N THR A 182 6.99 4.05 2.62
CA THR A 182 7.96 5.11 2.31
C THR A 182 8.71 4.81 1.03
N ASN A 183 9.22 3.59 0.86
CA ASN A 183 9.97 3.21 -0.34
C ASN A 183 9.12 3.17 -1.62
N ILE A 184 7.85 2.77 -1.50
CA ILE A 184 6.96 2.61 -2.65
C ILE A 184 6.37 3.96 -3.08
N PHE A 185 5.90 4.76 -2.13
CA PHE A 185 5.25 6.03 -2.41
C PHE A 185 6.21 7.20 -2.50
N ASP A 186 7.45 7.04 -2.04
CA ASP A 186 8.44 8.12 -1.93
C ASP A 186 7.91 9.30 -1.10
N LEU A 187 7.23 8.98 0.01
CA LEU A 187 6.61 9.94 0.90
C LEU A 187 6.89 9.60 2.37
N PRO A 188 6.99 10.61 3.26
CA PRO A 188 7.09 10.36 4.69
C PRO A 188 5.80 9.71 5.20
N VAL A 189 5.97 8.66 6.01
CA VAL A 189 4.90 7.85 6.57
C VAL A 189 4.81 8.10 8.07
N TYR A 190 3.59 8.33 8.56
CA TYR A 190 3.29 8.48 9.98
C TYR A 190 2.27 7.42 10.39
N THR A 191 2.58 6.68 11.45
CA THR A 191 1.66 5.69 12.02
C THR A 191 0.84 6.35 13.13
N VAL A 192 -0.48 6.26 13.05
CA VAL A 192 -1.35 6.71 14.14
C VAL A 192 -1.60 5.53 15.05
N PHE A 193 -0.96 5.54 16.22
CA PHE A 193 -1.35 4.64 17.29
C PHE A 193 -2.71 5.11 17.83
N PRO A 194 -3.74 4.25 17.96
CA PRO A 194 -4.84 4.60 18.82
C PRO A 194 -4.27 4.90 20.21
N PRO A 195 -4.77 5.93 20.92
CA PRO A 195 -4.35 6.13 22.30
C PRO A 195 -4.68 4.84 23.06
N PHE A 196 -3.64 4.17 23.55
CA PHE A 196 -3.77 3.20 24.62
C PHE A 196 -4.61 3.85 25.72
N LEU A 197 -5.76 3.27 26.04
CA LEU A 197 -6.28 3.41 27.40
C LEU A 197 -5.17 2.89 28.34
N PRO A 198 -4.76 3.69 29.33
CA PRO A 198 -3.52 3.46 30.04
C PRO A 198 -3.67 2.30 31.02
N THR A 199 -2.75 1.35 30.96
CA THR A 199 -2.18 0.75 32.17
C THR A 199 -0.66 0.90 32.10
N ALA A 200 -0.22 2.00 32.72
CA ALA A 200 1.08 2.25 33.34
C ALA A 200 2.29 1.42 32.86
N HIS A 201 3.23 2.05 32.17
CA HIS A 201 4.44 2.61 32.77
C HIS A 201 5.31 3.20 31.65
N PHE A 202 5.63 4.49 31.77
CA PHE A 202 6.58 5.18 30.92
C PHE A 202 7.97 4.57 31.06
N SER A 203 8.61 4.28 29.92
CA SER A 203 10.05 4.49 29.78
C SER A 203 10.29 5.16 28.43
N ASP A 204 10.87 6.36 28.51
CA ASP A 204 11.30 7.20 27.40
C ASP A 204 12.29 6.50 26.46
N SER A 205 12.39 7.07 25.25
CA SER A 205 13.36 6.87 24.17
C SER A 205 13.05 5.79 23.12
N ALA A 206 12.66 6.26 21.93
CA ALA A 206 13.45 6.09 20.71
C ALA A 206 12.73 6.75 19.52
N GLN A 207 13.08 8.00 19.24
CA GLN A 207 12.85 8.62 17.94
C GLN A 207 13.98 8.13 17.02
N THR A 208 13.67 7.31 16.03
CA THR A 208 14.66 6.91 15.02
C THR A 208 14.17 7.39 13.66
N CYS A 209 14.68 8.56 13.25
CA CYS A 209 14.58 9.03 11.88
C CYS A 209 15.61 8.25 11.05
N LEU A 210 15.14 7.37 10.16
CA LEU A 210 15.98 6.75 9.14
C LEU A 210 15.89 7.61 7.88
N SER A 211 17.00 8.26 7.50
CA SER A 211 17.15 8.89 6.19
C SER A 211 17.48 7.83 5.14
N VAL A 212 16.74 7.85 4.03
CA VAL A 212 16.97 6.98 2.86
C VAL A 212 17.75 7.77 1.80
N PRO A 213 18.76 7.20 1.13
CA PRO A 213 19.45 7.85 0.03
C PRO A 213 18.56 7.88 -1.22
N SER A 214 18.51 9.02 -1.90
CA SER A 214 17.96 9.16 -3.25
C SER A 214 19.01 8.70 -4.27
N ASP A 215 18.66 7.72 -5.11
CA ASP A 215 19.19 7.39 -6.45
C ASP A 215 19.01 5.86 -6.68
N ASP A 216 18.65 5.32 -7.83
CA ASP A 216 18.13 5.81 -9.11
C ASP A 216 17.58 4.57 -9.86
N LYS A 217 16.49 4.72 -10.62
CA LYS A 217 15.86 3.73 -11.55
C LYS A 217 15.21 2.49 -10.92
N SER A 218 13.95 2.68 -10.56
CA SER A 218 13.14 1.80 -9.71
C SER A 218 12.54 0.57 -10.42
N PRO A 219 12.51 -0.61 -9.75
CA PRO A 219 11.67 -1.78 -10.08
C PRO A 219 10.20 -1.46 -10.40
N TYR A 220 9.76 -0.26 -10.01
CA TYR A 220 8.48 0.35 -10.31
C TYR A 220 8.16 0.48 -11.81
N LEU A 221 9.13 0.73 -12.69
CA LEU A 221 8.86 0.79 -14.14
C LEU A 221 8.52 -0.60 -14.71
N MET A 222 9.21 -1.63 -14.24
CA MET A 222 8.92 -3.01 -14.61
C MET A 222 7.57 -3.46 -14.04
N TYR A 223 7.27 -3.11 -12.79
CA TYR A 223 5.95 -3.33 -12.20
C TYR A 223 4.85 -2.60 -12.98
N ARG A 224 5.02 -1.32 -13.36
CA ARG A 224 4.06 -0.59 -14.20
C ARG A 224 3.83 -1.27 -15.54
N SER A 225 4.89 -1.76 -16.18
CA SER A 225 4.79 -2.50 -17.44
C SER A 225 4.04 -3.82 -17.26
N MET A 226 4.35 -4.58 -16.21
CA MET A 226 3.68 -5.86 -15.91
C MET A 226 2.23 -5.67 -15.45
N LEU A 227 1.92 -4.61 -14.70
CA LEU A 227 0.57 -4.27 -14.29
C LEU A 227 -0.28 -3.85 -15.50
N ARG A 228 0.28 -3.06 -16.43
CA ARG A 228 -0.36 -2.73 -17.71
C ARG A 228 -0.62 -3.98 -18.52
N GLU A 229 0.33 -4.89 -18.61
CA GLU A 229 0.17 -6.14 -19.34
C GLU A 229 -0.86 -7.07 -18.68
N HIS A 230 -0.88 -7.15 -17.34
CA HIS A 230 -1.92 -7.88 -16.61
C HIS A 230 -3.32 -7.30 -16.83
N ILE A 231 -3.44 -5.96 -16.90
CA ILE A 231 -4.70 -5.30 -17.26
C ILE A 231 -5.08 -5.59 -18.73
N ARG A 232 -4.11 -5.67 -19.65
CA ARG A 232 -4.31 -6.00 -21.07
C ARG A 232 -4.72 -7.46 -21.32
N LEU A 233 -4.31 -8.36 -20.44
CA LEU A 233 -4.65 -9.79 -20.49
C LEU A 233 -6.04 -10.11 -19.90
N LYS A 234 -6.78 -9.08 -19.47
CA LYS A 234 -8.24 -9.13 -19.24
C LYS A 234 -8.98 -8.83 -20.53
#